data_AF-A0A2E8B3W5-F1
#
_entry.id   AF-A0A2E8B3W5-F1
#
_cell.length_a   1.000
_cell.length_b   1.000
_cell.length_c   1.000
_cell.angle_alpha   90.00
_cell.angle_beta   90.00
_cell.angle_gamma   90.00
#
_symmetry.space_group_name_H-M   'P 1'
#
loop_
_entity.id
_entity.type
_entity.pdbx_description
1 polymer ?
#
loop_
_entity_poly.entity_id
_entity_poly.type
_entity_poly.pdbx_seq_one_letter_code
_entity_poly.pdbx_strand_id
1 'polypeptide(L)'
;MAVAKSFPNLKFRRLTGLVQPNDGRDVLYVTEQKGLIRTFPNRQDAPESSVFLDIIGRVNEGGNEEGLLGLAFDPGYQDNGFFYVYYSARNPRRS
;
A
#
# COMPACT_ATOMS: atom_id res chain seq x y z
N MET A 1 14.86 -25.51 3.11
CA MET A 1 14.58 -24.22 3.79
C MET A 1 13.10 -24.18 4.14
N ALA A 2 12.74 -23.76 5.36
CA ALA A 2 11.34 -23.59 5.74
C ALA A 2 10.88 -22.17 5.36
N VAL A 3 9.69 -22.05 4.78
CA VAL A 3 9.06 -20.75 4.48
C VAL A 3 8.35 -20.25 5.73
N ALA A 4 8.56 -18.99 6.10
CA ALA A 4 7.91 -18.35 7.24
C ALA A 4 7.36 -16.98 6.86
N LYS A 5 6.37 -16.50 7.63
CA LYS A 5 5.86 -15.13 7.48
C LYS A 5 6.91 -14.12 7.93
N SER A 6 7.19 -13.14 7.08
CA SER A 6 8.12 -12.04 7.41
C SER A 6 7.55 -11.07 8.45
N PHE A 7 6.23 -10.95 8.55
CA PHE A 7 5.53 -10.08 9.50
C PHE A 7 4.37 -10.85 10.16
N PRO A 8 4.63 -11.75 11.12
CA PRO A 8 3.64 -12.67 11.68
C PRO A 8 2.44 -12.00 12.37
N ASN A 9 2.63 -10.79 12.93
CA ASN A 9 1.60 -10.07 13.68
C ASN A 9 0.66 -9.25 12.78
N LEU A 10 1.07 -8.98 11.53
CA LEU A 10 0.31 -8.12 10.61
C LEU A 10 -0.64 -8.94 9.73
N LYS A 11 -1.78 -8.34 9.38
CA LYS A 11 -2.76 -8.92 8.47
C LYS A 11 -3.17 -7.89 7.43
N PHE A 12 -3.17 -8.32 6.17
CA PHE A 12 -3.58 -7.53 5.02
C PHE A 12 -4.61 -8.31 4.20
N ARG A 13 -5.49 -7.60 3.52
CA ARG A 13 -6.54 -8.16 2.67
C ARG A 13 -6.25 -7.82 1.22
N ARG A 14 -6.09 -8.87 0.39
CA ARG A 14 -5.81 -8.75 -1.06
C ARG A 14 -4.72 -7.71 -1.35
N LEU A 15 -3.55 -7.93 -0.76
CA LEU A 15 -2.38 -7.08 -0.95
C LEU A 15 -2.01 -7.04 -2.44
N THR A 16 -1.71 -5.85 -2.96
CA THR A 16 -1.30 -5.64 -4.35
C THR A 16 0.15 -5.15 -4.51
N GLY A 17 0.74 -4.62 -3.43
CA GLY A 17 2.11 -4.10 -3.45
C GLY A 17 2.70 -3.91 -2.07
N LEU A 18 4.03 -3.93 -2.01
CA LEU A 18 4.85 -3.62 -0.84
C LEU A 18 5.97 -2.66 -1.31
N VAL A 19 6.06 -1.48 -0.70
CA VAL A 19 6.95 -0.39 -1.14
C VAL A 19 7.67 0.22 0.05
N GLN A 20 8.96 0.52 -0.11
CA GLN A 20 9.76 1.32 0.82
C GLN A 20 10.27 2.57 0.07
N PRO A 21 9.95 3.80 0.52
CA PRO A 21 10.60 4.99 0.00
C PRO A 21 12.08 5.03 0.39
N ASN A 22 12.91 5.64 -0.45
CA ASN A 22 14.31 5.91 -0.15
C ASN A 22 14.48 7.23 0.62
N ASP A 23 13.76 7.39 1.73
CA ASP A 23 13.70 8.62 2.54
C ASP A 23 14.39 8.47 3.91
N GLY A 24 15.19 7.42 4.06
CA GLY A 24 15.91 7.09 5.30
C GLY A 24 15.02 6.58 6.45
N ARG A 25 13.69 6.52 6.27
CA ARG A 25 12.78 5.95 7.27
C ARG A 25 12.64 4.45 7.02
N ASP A 26 12.88 3.65 8.06
CA ASP A 26 12.74 2.20 7.98
C ASP A 26 11.27 1.78 8.14
N VAL A 27 10.44 2.24 7.21
CA VAL A 27 8.98 2.03 7.17
C VAL A 27 8.57 1.43 5.84
N LEU A 28 7.62 0.50 5.90
CA LEU A 28 7.04 -0.17 4.75
C LEU A 28 5.61 0.27 4.53
N TYR A 29 5.23 0.36 3.25
CA TYR A 29 3.89 0.67 2.80
C TYR A 29 3.30 -0.51 2.04
N VAL A 30 2.06 -0.86 2.36
CA VAL A 30 1.31 -1.94 1.73
C VAL A 30 0.06 -1.37 1.08
N THR A 31 -0.17 -1.71 -0.18
CA THR A 31 -1.44 -1.42 -0.86
C THR A 31 -2.40 -2.60 -0.75
N GLU A 32 -3.63 -2.34 -0.34
CA GLU A 32 -4.73 -3.31 -0.35
C GLU A 32 -5.67 -2.96 -1.51
N GLN A 33 -6.07 -3.97 -2.30
CA GLN A 33 -6.84 -3.81 -3.54
C GLN A 33 -8.07 -2.90 -3.39
N LYS A 34 -8.71 -2.89 -2.22
CA LYS A 34 -9.91 -2.09 -1.91
C LYS A 34 -9.66 -0.57 -1.90
N GLY A 35 -8.41 -0.11 -1.91
CA GLY A 35 -8.07 1.32 -1.88
C GLY A 35 -7.56 1.80 -0.53
N LEU A 36 -6.90 0.92 0.24
CA LEU A 36 -6.17 1.31 1.45
C LEU A 36 -4.67 1.23 1.21
N ILE A 37 -3.94 2.20 1.74
CA ILE A 37 -2.49 2.10 1.95
C ILE A 37 -2.26 2.02 3.45
N ARG A 38 -1.55 1.00 3.89
CA ARG A 38 -1.14 0.80 5.28
C ARG A 38 0.35 1.02 5.43
N THR A 39 0.78 1.54 6.56
CA THR A 39 2.19 1.74 6.89
C THR A 39 2.55 1.08 8.22
N PHE A 40 3.77 0.57 8.32
CA PHE A 40 4.30 -0.06 9.53
C PHE A 40 5.84 0.00 9.55
N PRO A 41 6.49 -0.08 10.72
CA PRO A 41 7.95 -0.15 10.79
C PRO A 41 8.46 -1.45 10.17
N ASN A 42 9.59 -1.42 9.47
CA ASN A 42 10.21 -2.57 8.82
C ASN A 42 10.90 -3.52 9.82
N ARG A 43 10.12 -4.07 10.75
CA ARG A 43 10.56 -5.02 11.77
C ARG A 43 9.58 -6.17 11.84
N GLN A 44 10.12 -7.38 11.96
CA GLN A 44 9.32 -8.61 11.96
C GLN A 44 8.30 -8.65 13.10
N ASP A 45 8.60 -8.02 14.24
CA ASP A 45 7.74 -7.95 15.41
C ASP A 45 6.77 -6.75 15.42
N ALA A 46 6.62 -6.04 14.29
CA ALA A 46 5.69 -4.90 14.17
C ALA A 46 4.28 -5.31 14.65
N PRO A 47 3.74 -4.68 15.71
CA PRO A 47 2.53 -5.16 16.36
C PRO A 47 1.28 -4.86 15.53
N GLU A 48 1.28 -3.74 14.82
CA GLU A 48 0.16 -3.26 14.03
C GLU A 48 0.64 -2.39 12.85
N SER A 49 -0.31 -2.11 11.95
CA SER A 49 -0.15 -1.17 10.85
C SER A 49 -1.18 -0.06 10.97
N SER A 50 -0.83 1.16 10.60
CA SER A 50 -1.75 2.29 10.54
C SER A 50 -2.18 2.59 9.11
N VAL A 51 -3.30 3.29 8.94
CA VAL A 51 -3.77 3.76 7.62
C VAL A 51 -2.95 4.98 7.22
N PHE A 52 -2.26 4.90 6.08
CA PHE A 52 -1.58 6.02 5.44
C PHE A 52 -2.49 6.76 4.46
N LEU A 53 -3.28 6.02 3.68
CA LEU A 53 -4.25 6.58 2.74
C LEU A 53 -5.51 5.72 2.68
N ASP A 54 -6.68 6.37 2.67
CA ASP A 54 -7.97 5.75 2.38
C ASP A 54 -8.61 6.42 1.16
N ILE A 55 -8.75 5.66 0.09
CA ILE A 55 -9.45 6.06 -1.13
C ILE A 55 -10.50 5.02 -1.54
N ILE A 56 -11.04 4.25 -0.60
CA ILE A 56 -12.03 3.20 -0.88
C ILE A 56 -13.21 3.73 -1.71
N GLY A 57 -13.67 4.96 -1.42
CA GLY A 57 -14.76 5.61 -2.15
C GLY A 57 -14.44 5.93 -3.62
N ARG A 58 -13.16 6.00 -4.01
CA ARG A 58 -12.71 6.31 -5.38
C ARG A 58 -12.43 5.05 -6.21
N VAL A 59 -12.09 3.96 -5.54
CA VAL A 59 -11.65 2.71 -6.18
C VAL A 59 -12.86 1.86 -6.61
N ASN A 60 -12.77 1.32 -7.83
CA ASN A 60 -13.58 0.22 -8.31
C ASN A 60 -12.76 -1.08 -8.17
N GLU A 61 -13.34 -2.09 -7.53
CA GLU A 61 -12.71 -3.42 -7.28
C GLU A 61 -13.64 -4.55 -7.75
N GLY A 62 -14.50 -4.29 -8.73
CA GLY A 62 -15.50 -5.24 -9.21
C GLY A 62 -14.91 -6.39 -10.03
N GLY A 63 -13.86 -6.12 -10.80
CA GLY A 63 -13.07 -7.12 -11.53
C GLY A 63 -11.90 -7.67 -10.70
N ASN A 64 -11.41 -8.85 -11.08
CA ASN A 64 -10.31 -9.51 -10.36
C ASN A 64 -9.01 -8.69 -10.33
N GLU A 65 -8.73 -7.98 -11.42
CA GLU A 65 -7.56 -7.11 -11.60
C GLU A 65 -7.88 -5.62 -11.46
N GLU A 66 -9.12 -5.27 -11.06
CA GLU A 66 -9.45 -3.89 -10.70
C GLU A 66 -9.05 -3.61 -9.24
N GLY A 67 -8.78 -2.35 -8.91
CA GLY A 67 -8.51 -1.94 -7.54
C GLY A 67 -7.41 -0.90 -7.44
N LEU A 68 -6.81 -0.75 -6.26
CA LEU A 68 -5.54 -0.07 -6.06
C LEU A 68 -4.39 -1.01 -6.44
N LEU A 69 -3.64 -0.64 -7.48
CA LEU A 69 -2.70 -1.52 -8.17
C LEU A 69 -1.24 -1.04 -8.10
N GLY A 70 -1.02 0.26 -7.87
CA GLY A 70 0.34 0.82 -7.83
C GLY A 70 0.49 1.91 -6.79
N LEU A 71 1.70 1.98 -6.22
CA LEU A 71 2.19 3.04 -5.36
C LEU A 71 3.65 3.33 -5.73
N ALA A 72 3.97 4.60 -5.97
CA ALA A 72 5.33 5.07 -6.15
C ALA A 72 5.54 6.34 -5.33
N PHE A 73 6.63 6.40 -4.57
CA PHE A 73 7.06 7.64 -3.91
C PHE A 73 7.94 8.44 -4.86
N ASP A 74 7.81 9.76 -4.83
CA ASP A 74 8.73 10.63 -5.55
C ASP A 74 10.16 10.43 -5.01
N PRO A 75 11.22 10.48 -5.85
CA PRO A 75 12.60 10.37 -5.36
C PRO A 75 12.96 11.42 -4.29
N GLY A 76 12.31 12.59 -4.31
CA GLY A 76 12.42 13.65 -3.30
C GLY A 76 11.31 13.62 -2.26
N TYR A 77 10.65 12.49 -2.01
CA TYR A 77 9.52 12.37 -1.07
C TYR A 77 9.81 12.92 0.33
N GLN A 78 11.06 12.80 0.80
CA GLN A 78 11.49 13.37 2.07
C GLN A 78 11.29 14.90 2.12
N ASP A 79 11.46 15.58 0.99
CA ASP A 79 11.41 17.03 0.88
C ASP A 79 10.05 17.54 0.38
N ASN A 80 9.43 16.85 -0.58
CA ASN A 80 8.20 17.30 -1.25
C ASN A 80 6.92 16.61 -0.79
N GLY A 81 7.02 15.46 -0.11
CA GLY A 81 5.86 14.69 0.34
C GLY A 81 5.00 14.09 -0.79
N PHE A 82 5.50 14.07 -2.03
CA PHE A 82 4.75 13.54 -3.17
C PHE A 82 4.85 12.03 -3.31
N PHE A 83 3.70 11.43 -3.62
CA PHE A 83 3.56 10.03 -3.97
C PHE A 83 2.41 9.90 -4.97
N TYR A 84 2.43 8.81 -5.72
CA TYR A 84 1.53 8.56 -6.83
C TYR A 84 0.89 7.19 -6.65
N VAL A 85 -0.40 7.10 -7.00
CA VAL A 85 -1.16 5.87 -6.94
C VAL A 85 -1.79 5.57 -8.29
N TYR A 86 -1.84 4.30 -8.66
CA TYR A 86 -2.56 3.81 -9.85
C TYR A 86 -3.71 2.92 -9.41
N TYR A 87 -4.93 3.27 -9.84
CA TYR A 87 -6.14 2.52 -9.45
C TYR A 87 -7.24 2.59 -10.50
N SER A 88 -8.07 1.55 -10.56
CA SER A 88 -9.32 1.58 -11.32
C SER A 88 -10.35 2.48 -10.62
N ALA A 89 -10.79 3.56 -11.26
CA ALA A 89 -11.70 4.54 -10.68
C ALA A 89 -13.17 4.12 -10.83
N ARG A 90 -13.99 4.46 -9.83
CA ARG A 90 -15.44 4.16 -9.80
C ARG A 90 -16.29 5.15 -10.57
N ASN A 91 -16.01 6.46 -10.49
CA ASN A 91 -16.88 7.48 -11.06
C ASN A 91 -16.13 8.71 -11.62
N PRO A 92 -16.15 8.95 -12.95
CA PRO A 92 -16.60 7.99 -13.96
C PRO A 92 -15.73 6.73 -13.92
N ARG A 93 -16.24 5.60 -14.41
CA ARG A 93 -15.42 4.38 -14.48
C ARG A 93 -14.19 4.62 -15.36
N ARG A 94 -13.00 4.33 -14.82
CA ARG A 94 -11.70 4.35 -15.50
C ARG A 94 -10.89 3.16 -15.03
N SER A 95 -10.17 2.48 -15.91
CA SER A 95 -9.43 1.26 -15.60
C SER A 95 -8.16 1.22 -16.42
#